data_AF-A0A530ANA9-F1
#
_entry.id   AF-A0A530ANA9-F1
#
_cell.length_a   1.000
_cell.length_b   1.000
_cell.length_c   1.000
_cell.angle_alpha   90.00
_cell.angle_beta   90.00
_cell.angle_gamma   90.00
#
_symmetry.space_group_name_H-M   'P 1'
#
loop_
_entity.id
_entity.type
_entity.pdbx_description
1 polymer ?
#
loop_
_entity_poly.entity_id
_entity_poly.type
_entity_poly.pdbx_seq_one_letter_code
_entity_poly.pdbx_strand_id
1 'polypeptide(L)' 'MPANPEPATVSAKPPVTLREVAAAAGVSVATASKALNGR' A
#
# COMPACT_ATOMS: atom_id res chain seq x y z
N MET A 1 -19.91 12.73 25.32
CA MET A 1 -18.54 12.23 25.61
C MET A 1 -18.56 10.71 25.49
N PRO A 2 -17.62 10.06 24.77
CA PRO A 2 -16.39 10.59 24.19
C PRO A 2 -16.28 10.43 22.66
N ALA A 3 -15.66 11.43 22.04
CA ALA A 3 -14.99 11.28 20.75
C ALA A 3 -13.62 10.67 21.05
N ASN A 4 -13.37 9.45 20.58
CA ASN A 4 -12.01 8.95 20.44
C ASN A 4 -12.00 7.91 19.31
N PRO A 5 -11.63 8.29 18.07
CA PRO A 5 -11.14 7.29 17.15
C PRO A 5 -9.76 6.90 17.67
N GLU A 6 -9.72 5.83 18.48
CA GLU A 6 -8.48 5.10 18.68
C GLU A 6 -7.95 4.79 17.27
N PRO A 7 -6.78 5.30 16.84
CA PRO A 7 -6.15 4.72 15.68
C PRO A 7 -5.75 3.33 16.15
N ALA A 8 -6.61 2.35 15.88
CA ALA A 8 -6.26 0.95 15.92
C ALA A 8 -4.86 0.87 15.31
N THR A 9 -3.92 0.34 16.08
CA THR A 9 -2.56 0.09 15.65
C THR A 9 -2.62 -0.94 14.53
N VAL A 10 -3.03 -0.48 13.33
CA VAL A 10 -2.77 -1.15 12.08
C VAL A 10 -1.27 -1.34 12.10
N SER A 11 -0.86 -2.60 12.32
CA SER A 11 0.51 -3.05 12.19
C SER A 11 1.12 -2.26 11.06
N ALA A 12 1.96 -1.28 11.41
CA ALA A 12 2.37 -0.21 10.52
C ALA A 12 3.41 -0.77 9.55
N LYS A 13 2.99 -1.76 8.77
CA LYS A 13 3.68 -2.17 7.57
C LYS A 13 3.77 -0.88 6.76
N PRO A 14 4.99 -0.38 6.53
CA PRO A 14 5.17 0.90 5.84
C PRO A 14 4.31 0.85 4.57
N PRO A 15 3.61 1.96 4.24
CA PRO A 15 2.73 1.99 3.08
C PRO A 15 3.54 1.60 1.86
N VAL A 16 3.32 0.37 1.38
CA VAL A 16 4.13 -0.19 0.31
C VAL A 16 3.77 0.60 -0.94
N THR A 17 4.72 1.38 -1.44
CA THR A 17 4.44 2.21 -2.61
C THR A 17 4.43 1.34 -3.86
N LEU A 18 3.58 1.70 -4.84
CA LEU A 18 3.58 1.00 -6.14
C LEU A 18 4.97 1.03 -6.81
N ARG A 19 5.78 2.06 -6.53
CA ARG A 19 7.17 2.16 -6.99
C ARG A 19 8.04 1.07 -6.38
N GLU A 20 7.93 0.81 -5.09
CA GLU A 20 8.68 -0.26 -4.45
C GLU A 20 8.26 -1.63 -4.98
N VAL A 21 6.96 -1.87 -5.15
CA VAL A 21 6.47 -3.13 -5.74
C VAL A 21 7.00 -3.29 -7.17
N ALA A 22 6.94 -2.23 -7.97
CA ALA A 22 7.46 -2.22 -9.33
C ALA A 22 8.97 -2.49 -9.38
N ALA A 23 9.74 -1.82 -8.52
CA ALA A 23 11.19 -1.98 -8.43
C ALA A 23 11.58 -3.39 -7.94
N ALA A 24 10.91 -3.92 -6.91
CA ALA A 24 11.15 -5.26 -6.39
C ALA A 24 10.80 -6.36 -7.41
N ALA A 25 9.79 -6.13 -8.26
CA ALA A 25 9.39 -7.06 -9.30
C ALA A 25 10.09 -6.83 -10.65
N GLY A 26 10.91 -5.77 -10.79
CA GLY A 26 11.56 -5.42 -12.06
C GLY A 26 10.58 -5.00 -13.18
N VAL A 27 9.39 -4.51 -12.81
CA VAL A 27 8.34 -4.09 -13.75
C VAL A 27 8.06 -2.59 -13.64
N SER A 28 7.26 -2.06 -14.57
CA SER A 28 6.81 -0.66 -14.49
C SER A 28 5.72 -0.46 -13.43
N VAL A 29 5.62 0.78 -12.91
CA VAL A 29 4.54 1.19 -11.98
C VAL A 29 3.15 0.90 -12.56
N ALA A 30 2.96 1.06 -13.87
CA ALA A 30 1.70 0.73 -14.54
C ALA A 30 1.36 -0.77 -14.43
N THR A 31 2.35 -1.65 -14.62
CA THR A 31 2.19 -3.11 -14.49
C THR A 31 1.96 -3.51 -13.03
N ALA A 32 2.72 -2.95 -12.09
CA ALA A 32 2.52 -3.18 -10.66
C ALA A 32 1.15 -2.68 -10.19
N SER A 33 0.72 -1.51 -10.69
CA SER A 33 -0.60 -0.95 -10.43
C SER A 33 -1.71 -1.85 -10.95
N LYS A 34 -1.56 -2.35 -12.18
CA LYS A 34 -2.51 -3.29 -12.79
C LYS A 34 -2.57 -4.62 -12.04
N ALA A 35 -1.42 -5.16 -11.64
CA ALA A 35 -1.34 -6.40 -10.88
C ALA A 35 -1.91 -6.28 -9.46
N LEU A 36 -1.66 -5.15 -8.78
CA LEU A 36 -2.14 -4.90 -7.43
C LEU A 36 -3.63 -4.50 -7.38
N ASN A 37 -4.10 -3.73 -8.36
CA ASN A 37 -5.47 -3.18 -8.38
C ASN A 37 -6.43 -3.95 -9.31
N GLY A 38 -5.93 -4.99 -9.98
CA GLY A 38 -6.74 -5.95 -10.75
C GLY A 38 -7.47 -5.39 -11.97
N ARG A 39 -7.03 -4.26 -12.53
CA ARG A 39 -7.69 -3.57 -13.65
C ARG A 39 -6.70 -3.05 -14.68
#